data_AF-A0AAU0VEJ5-F1
#
_entry.id   AF-A0AAU0VEJ5-F1
#
_cell.length_a   1.000
_cell.length_b   1.000
_cell.length_c   1.000
_cell.angle_alpha   90.00
_cell.angle_beta   90.00
_cell.angle_gamma   90.00
#
_symmetry.space_group_name_H-M   'P 1'
#
loop_
_entity.id
_entity.type
_entity.pdbx_description
1 polymer ?
#
loop_
_entity_poly.entity_id
_entity_poly.type
_entity_poly.pdbx_seq_one_letter_code
_entity_poly.pdbx_strand_id
1 'polypeptide(L)'
;MPKNRKKDRRAPRKQTPVRTAPAQHAGLGLVDWDDAPQEDLDMPEVMAERFPTPADGVKAVQAGEPVEWTGSIDGSTMRHRVLLADDGTAAVEQAVFVGGSLEELLLCAWHQAGEQRRDALEAGVLAALDDLHTVIRPVLEAEIRKVRPDYTAAVPQPFREEPEPHGPGLPVFGWRLLHPVGPDTTWEDTRDTAAWNTSQTMVSWLGYYDHVPELQQAGLADLLRKHDVPVVLCADCGQPITDRHPRWTGVWVTPDSEHGPVCGEPHAAPAAAEPLLGTLTDQDCGGPHRPA
;
A
#
# COMPACT_ATOMS: atom_id res chain seq x y z
N MET A 1 -36.12 -10.32 46.02
CA MET A 1 -35.02 -9.94 45.10
C MET A 1 -34.36 -11.24 44.65
N PRO A 2 -34.22 -11.50 43.34
CA PRO A 2 -33.28 -10.78 42.47
C PRO A 2 -33.92 -10.22 41.17
N LYS A 3 -33.27 -9.20 40.61
CA LYS A 3 -33.69 -8.46 39.41
C LYS A 3 -33.27 -9.23 38.15
N ASN A 4 -34.23 -9.61 37.30
CA ASN A 4 -33.96 -10.14 35.96
C ASN A 4 -33.49 -8.99 35.05
N ARG A 5 -32.20 -9.04 34.67
CA ARG A 5 -31.56 -8.08 33.76
C ARG A 5 -31.92 -8.47 32.32
N LYS A 6 -32.72 -7.64 31.63
CA LYS A 6 -32.95 -7.75 30.18
C LYS A 6 -31.60 -7.57 29.46
N LYS A 7 -31.18 -8.59 28.70
CA LYS A 7 -30.10 -8.48 27.70
C LYS A 7 -30.71 -7.81 26.45
N ASP A 8 -30.40 -6.55 26.24
CA ASP A 8 -30.59 -5.91 24.94
C ASP A 8 -29.57 -6.51 23.95
N ARG A 9 -30.02 -7.45 23.14
CA ARG A 9 -29.29 -7.87 21.93
C ARG A 9 -29.56 -6.82 20.85
N ARG A 10 -28.59 -5.92 20.62
CA ARG A 10 -28.54 -5.18 19.34
C ARG A 10 -28.25 -6.18 18.24
N ALA A 11 -29.12 -6.21 17.23
CA ALA A 11 -28.91 -6.97 16.01
C ALA A 11 -27.69 -6.43 15.24
N PRO A 12 -26.91 -7.28 14.53
CA PRO A 12 -25.84 -6.82 13.67
C PRO A 12 -26.43 -5.96 12.54
N ARG A 13 -25.83 -4.80 12.28
CA ARG A 13 -26.08 -4.02 11.06
C ARG A 13 -25.71 -4.91 9.87
N LYS A 14 -26.68 -5.19 9.00
CA LYS A 14 -26.44 -5.83 7.71
C LYS A 14 -25.53 -4.91 6.89
N GLN A 15 -24.36 -5.41 6.50
CA GLN A 15 -23.53 -4.82 5.45
C GLN A 15 -24.28 -4.98 4.13
N THR A 16 -24.46 -3.87 3.41
CA THR A 16 -24.91 -3.90 2.02
C THR A 16 -23.68 -4.26 1.17
N PRO A 17 -23.70 -5.33 0.38
CA PRO A 17 -22.58 -5.67 -0.49
C PRO A 17 -22.48 -4.61 -1.59
N VAL A 18 -21.37 -3.87 -1.61
CA VAL A 18 -20.95 -3.12 -2.80
C VAL A 18 -20.49 -4.16 -3.80
N ARG A 19 -21.31 -4.37 -4.82
CA ARG A 19 -21.00 -5.25 -5.94
C ARG A 19 -20.26 -4.37 -6.95
N THR A 20 -18.99 -4.64 -7.20
CA THR A 20 -18.30 -4.09 -8.37
C THR A 20 -19.04 -4.54 -9.62
N ALA A 21 -19.38 -3.59 -10.49
CA ALA A 21 -19.97 -3.89 -11.78
C ALA A 21 -19.05 -4.84 -12.57
N PRO A 22 -19.60 -5.81 -13.32
CA PRO A 22 -18.80 -6.65 -14.19
C PRO A 22 -18.12 -5.78 -15.24
N ALA A 23 -16.82 -6.00 -15.45
CA ALA A 23 -16.01 -5.36 -16.47
C ALA A 23 -16.68 -5.55 -17.84
N GLN A 24 -17.45 -4.55 -18.27
CA GLN A 24 -17.93 -4.45 -19.64
C GLN A 24 -16.94 -3.59 -20.39
N HIS A 25 -16.21 -4.27 -21.28
CA HIS A 25 -15.35 -3.73 -22.32
C HIS A 25 -15.77 -2.35 -22.83
N ALA A 26 -15.20 -1.30 -22.25
CA ALA A 26 -14.98 -0.02 -22.89
C ALA A 26 -13.46 0.06 -23.13
N GLY A 27 -13.06 0.38 -24.36
CA GLY A 27 -11.69 0.26 -24.84
C GLY A 27 -10.67 0.80 -23.85
N LEU A 28 -9.71 -0.05 -23.49
CA LEU A 28 -8.51 0.30 -22.73
C LEU A 28 -7.77 1.40 -23.51
N GLY A 29 -8.05 2.66 -23.16
CA GLY A 29 -7.08 3.73 -23.32
C GLY A 29 -5.94 3.40 -22.37
N LEU A 30 -4.78 3.08 -22.96
CA LEU A 30 -3.53 2.80 -22.28
C LEU A 30 -3.30 3.85 -21.17
N VAL A 31 -3.24 3.37 -19.93
CA VAL A 31 -2.62 4.14 -18.85
C VAL A 31 -1.14 4.21 -19.20
N ASP A 32 -0.64 5.42 -19.43
CA ASP A 32 0.77 5.66 -19.72
C ASP A 32 1.52 5.69 -18.38
N TRP A 33 1.95 4.51 -17.94
CA TRP A 33 2.76 4.33 -16.73
C TRP A 33 4.25 4.67 -16.95
N ASP A 34 4.63 5.15 -18.15
CA ASP A 34 6.01 5.59 -18.44
C ASP A 34 6.30 7.00 -17.91
N ASP A 35 5.29 7.75 -17.47
CA ASP A 35 5.50 9.04 -16.81
C ASP A 35 5.94 8.81 -15.35
N ALA A 36 7.20 9.14 -15.06
CA ALA A 36 7.71 9.18 -13.69
C ALA A 36 6.77 10.02 -12.80
N PRO A 37 6.52 9.61 -11.54
CA PRO A 37 5.69 10.38 -10.62
C PRO A 37 6.20 11.83 -10.59
N GLN A 38 5.30 12.78 -10.84
CA GLN A 38 5.67 14.19 -10.86
C GLN A 38 6.00 14.62 -9.43
N GLU A 39 7.29 14.72 -9.13
CA GLU A 39 7.81 15.28 -7.87
C GLU A 39 7.34 16.74 -7.73
N ASP A 40 7.00 17.15 -6.51
CA ASP A 40 6.68 18.52 -6.11
C ASP A 40 5.37 19.17 -6.64
N LEU A 41 4.43 18.41 -7.23
CA LEU A 41 3.12 18.96 -7.59
C LEU A 41 2.09 18.85 -6.46
N ASP A 42 1.57 19.99 -6.01
CA ASP A 42 0.48 20.02 -5.03
C ASP A 42 -0.82 19.56 -5.70
N MET A 43 -1.27 18.35 -5.38
CA MET A 43 -2.46 17.71 -5.95
C MET A 43 -3.67 18.66 -6.10
N PRO A 44 -4.06 19.45 -5.08
CA PRO A 44 -5.20 20.36 -5.20
C PRO A 44 -5.03 21.38 -6.32
N GLU A 45 -3.82 21.90 -6.53
CA GLU A 45 -3.53 22.88 -7.59
C GLU A 45 -3.69 22.22 -8.96
N VAL A 46 -3.05 21.07 -9.18
CA VAL A 46 -3.12 20.33 -10.46
C VAL A 46 -4.57 19.93 -10.80
N MET A 47 -5.32 19.45 -9.81
CA MET A 47 -6.71 19.05 -10.01
C MET A 47 -7.60 20.27 -10.28
N ALA A 48 -7.41 21.37 -9.55
CA ALA A 48 -8.19 22.60 -9.69
C ALA A 48 -7.96 23.31 -11.04
N GLU A 49 -6.77 23.20 -11.63
CA GLU A 49 -6.48 23.76 -12.96
C GLU A 49 -7.36 23.18 -14.06
N ARG A 50 -7.65 21.87 -14.00
CA ARG A 50 -8.50 21.17 -14.98
C ARG A 50 -9.95 21.08 -14.55
N PHE A 51 -10.19 20.84 -13.27
CA PHE A 51 -11.51 20.62 -12.69
C PHE A 51 -11.66 21.56 -11.48
N PRO A 52 -12.28 22.74 -11.63
CA PRO A 52 -12.31 23.74 -10.56
C PRO A 52 -12.87 23.24 -9.22
N THR A 53 -13.73 22.22 -9.27
CA THR A 53 -14.25 21.53 -8.08
C THR A 53 -14.28 20.01 -8.27
N PRO A 54 -14.28 19.22 -7.18
CA PRO A 54 -14.59 17.80 -7.23
C PRO A 54 -15.91 17.48 -7.96
N ALA A 55 -16.92 18.34 -7.83
CA ALA A 55 -18.20 18.17 -8.54
C ALA A 55 -18.04 18.30 -10.07
N ASP A 56 -17.11 19.13 -10.56
CA ASP A 56 -16.77 19.18 -11.98
C ASP A 56 -16.00 17.93 -12.42
N GLY A 57 -15.13 17.41 -11.56
CA GLY A 57 -14.49 16.10 -11.75
C GLY A 57 -15.52 14.96 -11.89
N VAL A 58 -16.59 14.97 -11.07
CA VAL A 58 -17.69 14.00 -11.18
C VAL A 58 -18.39 14.09 -12.54
N LYS A 59 -18.64 15.29 -13.05
CA LYS A 59 -19.25 15.48 -14.38
C LYS A 59 -18.34 14.94 -15.49
N ALA A 60 -17.03 15.11 -15.36
CA ALA A 60 -16.06 14.57 -16.32
C ALA A 60 -16.06 13.02 -16.30
N VAL A 61 -16.05 12.40 -15.11
CA VAL A 61 -16.19 10.94 -14.97
C VAL A 61 -17.50 10.42 -15.55
N GLN A 62 -18.61 11.13 -15.34
CA GLN A 62 -19.90 10.80 -15.97
C GLN A 62 -19.87 10.88 -17.49
N ALA A 63 -19.03 11.74 -18.06
CA ALA A 63 -18.80 11.86 -19.50
C ALA A 63 -17.80 10.83 -20.04
N GLY A 64 -17.24 9.97 -19.18
CA GLY A 64 -16.26 8.95 -19.55
C GLY A 64 -14.80 9.42 -19.53
N GLU A 65 -14.52 10.61 -18.99
CA GLU A 65 -13.15 11.10 -18.77
C GLU A 65 -12.67 10.69 -17.37
N PRO A 66 -11.59 9.90 -17.24
CA PRO A 66 -11.01 9.61 -15.94
C PRO A 66 -10.42 10.87 -15.31
N VAL A 67 -10.67 11.06 -14.02
CA VAL A 67 -10.14 12.17 -13.22
C VAL A 67 -9.28 11.60 -12.12
N GLU A 68 -7.97 11.63 -12.34
CA GLU A 68 -6.96 11.01 -11.50
C GLU A 68 -5.68 11.85 -11.48
N TRP A 69 -5.09 11.95 -10.30
CA TRP A 69 -3.75 12.44 -10.04
C TRP A 69 -2.97 11.31 -9.35
N THR A 70 -1.76 11.08 -9.81
CA THR A 70 -0.79 10.18 -9.18
C THR A 70 0.51 10.93 -9.00
N GLY A 71 1.11 10.83 -7.82
CA GLY A 71 2.36 11.52 -7.52
C GLY A 71 2.97 11.04 -6.21
N SER A 72 4.11 11.61 -5.85
CA SER A 72 4.77 11.37 -4.57
C SER A 72 5.23 12.70 -3.99
N ILE A 73 5.09 12.87 -2.67
CA ILE A 73 5.73 13.95 -1.92
C ILE A 73 6.46 13.30 -0.74
N ASP A 74 7.79 13.34 -0.78
CA ASP A 74 8.71 12.89 0.28
C ASP A 74 8.47 11.44 0.73
N GLY A 75 7.98 10.56 -0.14
CA GLY A 75 7.58 9.24 0.32
C GLY A 75 7.00 8.31 -0.74
N SER A 76 6.08 7.47 -0.30
CA SER A 76 5.42 6.50 -1.15
C SER A 76 4.50 7.17 -2.15
N THR A 77 4.26 6.50 -3.28
CA THR A 77 3.28 6.89 -4.28
C THR A 77 1.92 7.12 -3.62
N MET A 78 1.20 8.12 -4.13
CA MET A 78 -0.15 8.45 -3.74
C MET A 78 -1.02 8.64 -4.97
N ARG A 79 -2.31 8.43 -4.82
CA ARG A 79 -3.30 8.66 -5.86
C ARG A 79 -4.51 9.39 -5.31
N HIS A 80 -4.98 10.38 -6.05
CA HIS A 80 -6.27 11.03 -5.83
C HIS A 80 -7.13 10.86 -7.08
N ARG A 81 -8.30 10.24 -6.96
CA ARG A 81 -9.20 10.04 -8.11
C ARG A 81 -10.65 10.20 -7.76
N VAL A 82 -11.44 10.65 -8.73
CA VAL A 82 -12.90 10.71 -8.59
C VAL A 82 -13.48 9.34 -8.92
N LEU A 83 -14.24 8.79 -7.99
CA LEU A 83 -14.99 7.55 -8.12
C LEU A 83 -16.49 7.86 -8.22
N LEU A 84 -17.17 7.14 -9.10
CA LEU A 84 -18.62 7.19 -9.27
C LEU A 84 -19.20 5.78 -9.16
N ALA A 85 -20.11 5.59 -8.20
CA ALA A 85 -20.86 4.34 -8.03
C ALA A 85 -22.08 4.29 -8.97
N ASP A 86 -22.59 3.08 -9.22
CA ASP A 86 -23.76 2.83 -10.07
C ASP A 86 -25.03 3.56 -9.59
N ASP A 87 -25.14 3.85 -8.29
CA ASP A 87 -26.27 4.58 -7.70
C ASP A 87 -26.13 6.12 -7.81
N GLY A 88 -25.07 6.59 -8.46
CA GLY A 88 -24.75 8.01 -8.62
C GLY A 88 -23.99 8.62 -7.44
N THR A 89 -23.69 7.84 -6.39
CA THR A 89 -22.84 8.31 -5.29
C THR A 89 -21.43 8.55 -5.79
N ALA A 90 -20.89 9.73 -5.52
CA ALA A 90 -19.53 10.10 -5.89
C ALA A 90 -18.65 10.32 -4.65
N ALA A 91 -17.38 9.96 -4.78
CA ALA A 91 -16.36 10.20 -3.78
C ALA A 91 -15.02 10.50 -4.44
N VAL A 92 -14.16 11.25 -3.76
CA VAL A 92 -12.74 11.31 -4.10
C VAL A 92 -12.01 10.28 -3.25
N GLU A 93 -11.34 9.34 -3.90
CA GLU A 93 -10.40 8.44 -3.24
C GLU A 93 -9.08 9.17 -3.02
N GLN A 94 -8.59 9.17 -1.78
CA GLN A 94 -7.19 9.45 -1.44
C GLN A 94 -6.55 8.11 -1.08
N ALA A 95 -5.61 7.65 -1.88
CA ALA A 95 -4.87 6.41 -1.66
C ALA A 95 -3.39 6.71 -1.44
N VAL A 96 -2.78 5.99 -0.51
CA VAL A 96 -1.33 5.94 -0.28
C VAL A 96 -0.89 4.50 -0.43
N PHE A 97 0.04 4.26 -1.33
CA PHE A 97 0.56 2.95 -1.62
C PHE A 97 1.67 2.58 -0.62
N VAL A 98 1.81 1.29 -0.36
CA VAL A 98 2.99 0.77 0.34
C VAL A 98 4.21 1.04 -0.53
N GLY A 99 5.33 1.45 0.09
CA GLY A 99 6.62 1.61 -0.57
C GLY A 99 7.77 1.31 0.40
N GLY A 100 9.01 1.48 -0.06
CA GLY A 100 10.22 1.36 0.76
C GLY A 100 10.39 -0.02 1.39
N SER A 101 10.90 -0.08 2.63
CA SER A 101 11.20 -1.36 3.29
C SER A 101 9.97 -2.27 3.44
N LEU A 102 8.77 -1.72 3.56
CA LEU A 102 7.57 -2.55 3.64
C LEU A 102 7.28 -3.22 2.29
N GLU A 103 7.45 -2.52 1.17
CA GLU A 103 7.30 -3.09 -0.16
C GLU A 103 8.32 -4.21 -0.42
N GLU A 104 9.58 -4.01 -0.06
CA GLU A 104 10.63 -5.04 -0.19
C GLU A 104 10.32 -6.30 0.63
N LEU A 105 9.79 -6.13 1.86
CA LEU A 105 9.33 -7.24 2.69
C LEU A 105 8.17 -8.00 2.04
N LEU A 106 7.19 -7.28 1.49
CA LEU A 106 6.04 -7.86 0.81
C LEU A 106 6.46 -8.60 -0.46
N LEU A 107 7.39 -8.05 -1.23
CA LEU A 107 7.95 -8.66 -2.42
C LEU A 107 8.63 -9.99 -2.07
N CYS A 108 9.54 -9.99 -1.10
CA CYS A 108 10.19 -11.21 -0.61
C CYS A 108 9.17 -12.26 -0.16
N ALA A 109 8.18 -11.85 0.65
CA ALA A 109 7.15 -12.73 1.17
C ALA A 109 6.25 -13.32 0.07
N TRP A 110 5.92 -12.53 -0.95
CA TRP A 110 5.12 -12.97 -2.09
C TRP A 110 5.80 -14.09 -2.87
N HIS A 111 7.10 -13.94 -3.12
CA HIS A 111 7.91 -14.99 -3.73
C HIS A 111 8.00 -16.22 -2.82
N GLN A 112 8.14 -16.03 -1.51
CA GLN A 112 8.26 -17.14 -0.55
C GLN A 112 6.97 -17.95 -0.36
N ALA A 113 5.80 -17.29 -0.42
CA ALA A 113 4.51 -17.93 -0.18
C ALA A 113 4.20 -19.01 -1.23
N GLY A 114 4.50 -18.71 -2.50
CA GLY A 114 4.12 -19.50 -3.66
C GLY A 114 2.62 -19.45 -3.97
N GLU A 115 2.25 -19.89 -5.17
CA GLU A 115 0.88 -19.73 -5.73
C GLU A 115 -0.24 -20.17 -4.79
N GLN A 116 -0.09 -21.32 -4.13
CA GLN A 116 -1.13 -21.92 -3.29
C GLN A 116 -1.42 -21.14 -1.99
N ARG A 117 -0.57 -20.19 -1.61
CA ARG A 117 -0.68 -19.42 -0.37
C ARG A 117 -0.89 -17.92 -0.59
N ARG A 118 -1.04 -17.47 -1.85
CA ARG A 118 -1.21 -16.05 -2.18
C ARG A 118 -2.46 -15.43 -1.54
N ASP A 119 -3.61 -16.10 -1.61
CA ASP A 119 -4.85 -15.60 -0.98
C ASP A 119 -4.69 -15.40 0.54
N ALA A 120 -4.02 -16.32 1.21
CA ALA A 120 -3.76 -16.23 2.65
C ALA A 120 -2.75 -15.11 2.97
N LEU A 121 -1.72 -14.96 2.15
CA LEU A 121 -0.75 -13.87 2.27
C LEU A 121 -1.45 -12.53 2.09
N GLU A 122 -2.29 -12.35 1.06
CA GLU A 122 -3.03 -11.11 0.82
C GLU A 122 -3.87 -10.73 2.04
N ALA A 123 -4.61 -11.68 2.61
CA ALA A 123 -5.39 -11.46 3.82
C ALA A 123 -4.51 -11.05 5.02
N GLY A 124 -3.36 -11.69 5.18
CA GLY A 124 -2.37 -11.36 6.22
C GLY A 124 -1.78 -9.97 6.06
N VAL A 125 -1.46 -9.56 4.82
CA VAL A 125 -0.95 -8.23 4.50
C VAL A 125 -1.98 -7.15 4.83
N LEU A 126 -3.24 -7.33 4.42
CA LEU A 126 -4.31 -6.37 4.72
C LEU A 126 -4.54 -6.24 6.24
N ALA A 127 -4.46 -7.33 6.99
CA ALA A 127 -4.55 -7.30 8.45
C ALA A 127 -3.35 -6.61 9.11
N ALA A 128 -2.14 -6.85 8.59
CA ALA A 128 -0.94 -6.16 9.04
C ALA A 128 -1.01 -4.65 8.79
N LEU A 129 -1.54 -4.21 7.65
CA LEU A 129 -1.73 -2.78 7.34
C LEU A 129 -2.77 -2.12 8.27
N ASP A 130 -3.82 -2.84 8.67
CA ASP A 130 -4.81 -2.33 9.65
C ASP A 130 -4.19 -2.15 11.04
N ASP A 131 -3.43 -3.15 11.50
CA ASP A 131 -2.69 -3.09 12.77
C ASP A 131 -1.62 -1.99 12.74
N LEU A 132 -0.86 -1.87 11.63
CA LEU A 132 0.16 -0.84 11.47
C LEU A 132 -0.45 0.56 11.54
N HIS A 133 -1.57 0.78 10.85
CA HIS A 133 -2.26 2.06 10.90
C HIS A 133 -2.73 2.41 12.32
N THR A 134 -3.18 1.41 13.09
CA THR A 134 -3.58 1.59 14.49
C THR A 134 -2.43 2.09 15.36
N VAL A 135 -1.19 1.69 15.07
CA VAL A 135 0.02 2.12 15.78
C VAL A 135 0.49 3.51 15.36
N ILE A 136 0.55 3.79 14.06
CA ILE A 136 1.11 5.05 13.54
C ILE A 136 0.16 6.23 13.69
N ARG A 137 -1.16 6.00 13.63
CA ARG A 137 -2.16 7.08 13.66
C ARG A 137 -2.03 8.00 14.88
N PRO A 138 -1.91 7.50 16.13
CA PRO A 138 -1.73 8.38 17.29
C PRO A 138 -0.47 9.25 17.21
N VAL A 139 0.62 8.75 16.60
CA VAL A 139 1.86 9.50 16.39
C VAL A 139 1.61 10.64 15.42
N LEU A 140 1.04 10.33 14.24
CA LEU A 140 0.69 11.32 13.21
C LEU A 140 -0.28 12.38 13.73
N GLU A 141 -1.33 11.96 14.46
CA GLU A 141 -2.27 12.89 15.07
C GLU A 141 -1.58 13.82 16.09
N ALA A 142 -0.69 13.29 16.93
CA ALA A 142 0.02 14.09 17.92
C ALA A 142 0.91 15.16 17.28
N GLU A 143 1.54 14.84 16.14
CA GLU A 143 2.35 15.79 15.39
C GLU A 143 1.51 16.86 14.71
N ILE A 144 0.44 16.46 14.03
CA ILE A 144 -0.46 17.40 13.36
C ILE A 144 -1.14 18.31 14.39
N ARG A 145 -1.48 17.81 15.59
CA ARG A 145 -2.05 18.61 16.68
C ARG A 145 -1.13 19.70 17.22
N LYS A 146 0.18 19.64 16.96
CA LYS A 146 1.11 20.75 17.28
C LYS A 146 0.78 22.02 16.49
N VAL A 147 0.19 21.88 15.30
CA VAL A 147 -0.20 23.00 14.42
C VAL A 147 -1.72 23.13 14.25
N ARG A 148 -2.48 22.05 14.42
CA ARG A 148 -3.95 21.99 14.31
C ARG A 148 -4.56 21.28 15.54
N PRO A 149 -4.76 21.99 16.67
CA PRO A 149 -5.07 21.36 17.97
C PRO A 149 -6.29 20.42 17.98
N ASP A 150 -7.31 20.72 17.18
CA ASP A 150 -8.55 19.94 17.13
C ASP A 150 -8.54 18.81 16.07
N TYR A 151 -7.39 18.57 15.43
CA TYR A 151 -7.29 17.57 14.37
C TYR A 151 -7.54 16.15 14.88
N THR A 152 -8.30 15.38 14.10
CA THR A 152 -8.52 13.94 14.29
C THR A 152 -8.37 13.28 12.94
N ALA A 153 -7.47 12.30 12.84
CA ALA A 153 -7.24 11.58 11.60
C ALA A 153 -8.44 10.70 11.26
N ALA A 154 -8.77 10.63 9.98
CA ALA A 154 -9.66 9.60 9.49
C ALA A 154 -9.01 8.21 9.63
N VAL A 155 -9.82 7.16 9.61
CA VAL A 155 -9.33 5.78 9.59
C VAL A 155 -9.40 5.29 8.15
N PRO A 156 -8.27 5.15 7.45
CA PRO A 156 -8.23 4.61 6.11
C PRO A 156 -8.50 3.11 6.15
N GLN A 157 -8.94 2.59 5.01
CA GLN A 157 -9.14 1.17 4.80
C GLN A 157 -7.92 0.59 4.09
N PRO A 158 -7.34 -0.51 4.57
CA PRO A 158 -6.33 -1.22 3.81
C PRO A 158 -6.94 -1.75 2.51
N PHE A 159 -6.17 -1.78 1.44
CA PHE A 159 -6.63 -2.29 0.16
C PHE A 159 -5.57 -3.09 -0.60
N ARG A 160 -6.09 -3.87 -1.55
CA ARG A 160 -5.31 -4.46 -2.63
C ARG A 160 -5.89 -4.06 -3.99
N GLU A 161 -5.02 -3.90 -4.97
CA GLU A 161 -5.34 -3.80 -6.39
C GLU A 161 -4.50 -4.82 -7.17
N GLU A 162 -4.88 -5.06 -8.43
CA GLU A 162 -4.13 -5.96 -9.30
C GLU A 162 -2.69 -5.46 -9.49
N PRO A 163 -1.73 -6.36 -9.78
CA PRO A 163 -0.35 -5.96 -10.05
C PRO A 163 -0.26 -4.95 -11.19
N GLU A 164 0.74 -4.08 -11.11
CA GLU A 164 1.07 -3.17 -12.21
C GLU A 164 1.47 -3.97 -13.47
N PRO A 165 1.04 -3.56 -14.68
CA PRO A 165 1.30 -4.30 -15.92
C PRO A 165 2.77 -4.64 -16.20
N HIS A 166 3.69 -3.83 -15.65
CA HIS A 166 5.14 -3.95 -15.80
C HIS A 166 5.88 -4.05 -14.47
N GLY A 167 5.15 -4.20 -13.35
CA GLY A 167 5.73 -4.31 -12.02
C GLY A 167 6.23 -5.73 -11.67
N PRO A 168 6.64 -5.96 -10.42
CA PRO A 168 7.19 -7.24 -9.95
C PRO A 168 6.15 -8.39 -9.85
N GLY A 169 4.91 -8.16 -10.32
CA GLY A 169 3.82 -9.14 -10.27
C GLY A 169 3.23 -9.36 -8.88
N LEU A 170 3.59 -8.51 -7.91
CA LEU A 170 2.97 -8.38 -6.60
C LEU A 170 1.71 -7.48 -6.72
N PRO A 171 0.57 -7.83 -6.09
CA PRO A 171 -0.56 -6.93 -5.98
C PRO A 171 -0.16 -5.61 -5.32
N VAL A 172 -0.76 -4.52 -5.77
CA VAL A 172 -0.52 -3.22 -5.16
C VAL A 172 -1.28 -3.14 -3.84
N PHE A 173 -0.59 -2.81 -2.74
CA PHE A 173 -1.19 -2.66 -1.42
C PHE A 173 -1.11 -1.21 -0.94
N GLY A 174 -2.02 -0.82 -0.05
CA GLY A 174 -2.01 0.52 0.53
C GLY A 174 -3.17 0.80 1.46
N TRP A 175 -3.33 2.08 1.77
CA TRP A 175 -4.44 2.63 2.54
C TRP A 175 -5.25 3.60 1.69
N ARG A 176 -6.58 3.59 1.85
CA ARG A 176 -7.45 4.54 1.17
C ARG A 176 -8.51 5.17 2.06
N LEU A 177 -8.82 6.42 1.75
CA LEU A 177 -9.96 7.17 2.26
C LEU A 177 -10.89 7.52 1.10
N LEU A 178 -12.19 7.52 1.38
CA LEU A 178 -13.21 7.95 0.43
C LEU A 178 -13.89 9.19 1.01
N HIS A 179 -13.65 10.32 0.37
CA HIS A 179 -14.22 11.61 0.73
C HIS A 179 -15.49 11.85 -0.09
N PRO A 180 -16.68 11.93 0.53
CA PRO A 180 -17.92 12.10 -0.21
C PRO A 180 -17.93 13.44 -0.94
N VAL A 181 -18.38 13.45 -2.20
CA VAL A 181 -18.48 14.68 -3.00
C VAL A 181 -19.87 15.28 -2.86
N GLY A 182 -19.94 16.49 -2.31
CA GLY A 182 -21.12 17.33 -2.27
C GLY A 182 -20.98 18.58 -3.15
N PRO A 183 -22.04 19.41 -3.24
CA PRO A 183 -22.02 20.63 -4.06
C PRO A 183 -20.95 21.66 -3.65
N ASP A 184 -20.61 21.69 -2.37
CA ASP A 184 -19.69 22.69 -1.79
C ASP A 184 -18.32 22.09 -1.42
N THR A 185 -18.06 20.83 -1.77
CA THR A 185 -16.79 20.15 -1.47
C THR A 185 -15.66 20.78 -2.29
N THR A 186 -14.54 21.12 -1.66
CA THR A 186 -13.33 21.57 -2.36
C THR A 186 -12.30 20.44 -2.49
N TRP A 187 -11.25 20.63 -3.29
CA TRP A 187 -10.17 19.63 -3.38
C TRP A 187 -9.41 19.48 -2.06
N GLU A 188 -9.28 20.56 -1.28
CA GLU A 188 -8.67 20.52 0.04
C GLU A 188 -9.47 19.67 1.04
N ASP A 189 -10.81 19.69 0.95
CA ASP A 189 -11.68 18.83 1.77
C ASP A 189 -11.47 17.33 1.49
N THR A 190 -10.90 17.00 0.33
CA THR A 190 -10.63 15.62 -0.10
C THR A 190 -9.24 15.12 0.27
N ARG A 191 -8.53 15.85 1.15
CA ARG A 191 -7.20 15.51 1.63
C ARG A 191 -7.19 15.38 3.15
N ASP A 192 -6.94 14.19 3.65
CA ASP A 192 -6.58 13.95 5.03
C ASP A 192 -5.06 14.07 5.22
N THR A 193 -4.64 14.89 6.18
CA THR A 193 -3.22 15.19 6.44
C THR A 193 -2.47 14.02 7.06
N ALA A 194 -3.10 13.24 7.94
CA ALA A 194 -2.46 12.06 8.50
C ALA A 194 -2.26 10.98 7.45
N ALA A 195 -3.30 10.68 6.65
CA ALA A 195 -3.17 9.78 5.51
C ALA A 195 -2.06 10.26 4.57
N TRP A 196 -2.03 11.55 4.23
CA TRP A 196 -0.94 12.11 3.43
C TRP A 196 0.45 11.84 4.05
N ASN A 197 0.62 12.10 5.35
CA ASN A 197 1.89 11.90 6.04
C ASN A 197 2.27 10.42 6.24
N THR A 198 1.35 9.47 6.02
CA THR A 198 1.71 8.04 6.03
C THR A 198 2.67 7.70 4.89
N SER A 199 2.68 8.45 3.78
CA SER A 199 3.65 8.23 2.69
C SER A 199 5.10 8.36 3.18
N GLN A 200 5.36 9.29 4.11
CA GLN A 200 6.68 9.52 4.70
C GLN A 200 7.05 8.45 5.73
N THR A 201 6.05 7.85 6.40
CA THR A 201 6.30 6.77 7.35
C THR A 201 6.82 5.50 6.67
N MET A 202 6.53 5.32 5.38
CA MET A 202 6.81 4.07 4.65
C MET A 202 8.16 4.06 3.92
N VAL A 203 8.76 5.22 3.63
CA VAL A 203 9.94 5.30 2.75
C VAL A 203 11.27 5.12 3.47
N SER A 204 11.29 5.07 4.81
CA SER A 204 12.49 4.84 5.65
C SER A 204 13.69 5.80 5.38
N TRP A 205 13.56 6.74 4.46
CA TRP A 205 14.69 7.50 3.89
C TRP A 205 15.13 8.69 4.75
N LEU A 206 14.20 9.29 5.52
CA LEU A 206 14.45 10.50 6.30
C LEU A 206 14.74 10.24 7.79
N GLY A 207 14.66 8.99 8.26
CA GLY A 207 14.82 8.62 9.67
C GLY A 207 13.84 9.30 10.65
N TYR A 208 12.83 10.01 10.11
CA TYR A 208 11.94 10.86 10.88
C TYR A 208 11.12 10.06 11.91
N TYR A 209 10.75 8.84 11.52
CA TYR A 209 9.96 7.91 12.33
C TYR A 209 10.80 6.80 12.97
N ASP A 210 12.13 6.97 13.08
CA ASP A 210 13.01 5.95 13.69
C ASP A 210 12.70 5.67 15.17
N HIS A 211 12.03 6.63 15.81
CA HIS A 211 11.57 6.51 17.17
C HIS A 211 10.32 5.63 17.34
N VAL A 212 9.71 5.16 16.24
CA VAL A 212 8.55 4.25 16.23
C VAL A 212 9.03 2.83 15.89
N PRO A 213 9.16 1.92 16.86
CA PRO A 213 9.72 0.59 16.64
C PRO A 213 9.00 -0.24 15.57
N GLU A 214 7.68 -0.10 15.47
CA GLU A 214 6.85 -0.83 14.51
C GLU A 214 7.09 -0.38 13.05
N LEU A 215 7.65 0.80 12.84
CA LEU A 215 8.04 1.31 11.52
C LEU A 215 9.48 0.91 11.14
N GLN A 216 10.24 0.33 12.07
CA GLN A 216 11.55 -0.23 11.78
C GLN A 216 11.39 -1.55 11.02
N GLN A 217 12.33 -1.87 10.14
CA GLN A 217 12.28 -3.07 9.31
C GLN A 217 12.04 -4.37 10.10
N ALA A 218 12.69 -4.53 11.27
CA ALA A 218 12.44 -5.67 12.15
C ALA A 218 11.02 -5.67 12.73
N GLY A 219 10.50 -4.50 13.12
CA GLY A 219 9.13 -4.33 13.61
C GLY A 219 8.08 -4.62 12.54
N LEU A 220 8.29 -4.15 11.31
CA LEU A 220 7.46 -4.46 10.15
C LEU A 220 7.47 -5.96 9.85
N ALA A 221 8.65 -6.60 9.88
CA ALA A 221 8.76 -8.04 9.66
C ALA A 221 8.02 -8.84 10.74
N ASP A 222 8.15 -8.46 12.01
CA ASP A 222 7.45 -9.10 13.12
C ASP A 222 5.93 -8.90 13.03
N LEU A 223 5.49 -7.71 12.62
CA LEU A 223 4.08 -7.43 12.38
C LEU A 223 3.52 -8.31 11.25
N LEU A 224 4.23 -8.42 10.13
CA LEU A 224 3.84 -9.27 9.01
C LEU A 224 3.78 -10.75 9.43
N ARG A 225 4.80 -11.25 10.16
CA ARG A 225 4.82 -12.62 10.68
C ARG A 225 3.69 -12.93 11.65
N LYS A 226 3.29 -11.97 12.48
CA LYS A 226 2.12 -12.09 13.38
C LYS A 226 0.84 -12.39 12.61
N HIS A 227 0.77 -11.97 11.34
CA HIS A 227 -0.34 -12.22 10.41
C HIS A 227 -0.01 -13.31 9.37
N ASP A 228 0.87 -14.25 9.72
CA ASP A 228 1.23 -15.42 8.90
C ASP A 228 1.85 -15.09 7.53
N VAL A 229 2.37 -13.87 7.34
CA VAL A 229 3.10 -13.49 6.13
C VAL A 229 4.56 -13.99 6.23
N PRO A 230 5.07 -14.78 5.25
CA PRO A 230 6.33 -15.49 5.35
C PRO A 230 7.56 -14.60 5.06
N VAL A 231 7.80 -13.64 5.95
CA VAL A 231 8.94 -12.72 5.86
C VAL A 231 10.21 -13.32 6.44
N VAL A 232 11.30 -13.27 5.67
CA VAL A 232 12.65 -13.66 6.11
C VAL A 232 13.57 -12.45 6.04
N LEU A 233 14.39 -12.27 7.09
CA LEU A 233 15.39 -11.21 7.15
C LEU A 233 16.79 -11.82 7.16
N CYS A 234 17.76 -11.08 6.64
CA CYS A 234 19.17 -11.44 6.73
C CYS A 234 19.66 -11.34 8.19
N ALA A 235 20.33 -12.37 8.71
CA ALA A 235 20.88 -12.40 10.06
C ALA A 235 21.95 -11.31 10.30
N ASP A 236 22.70 -10.94 9.26
CA ASP A 236 23.86 -10.06 9.38
C ASP A 236 23.52 -8.58 9.14
N CYS A 237 22.68 -8.29 8.15
CA CYS A 237 22.35 -6.91 7.75
C CYS A 237 20.88 -6.53 7.93
N GLY A 238 20.03 -7.47 8.34
CA GLY A 238 18.61 -7.24 8.55
C GLY A 238 17.76 -7.17 7.28
N GLN A 239 18.35 -7.08 6.08
CA GLN A 239 17.64 -6.91 4.80
C GLN A 239 16.56 -7.98 4.54
N PRO A 240 15.42 -7.64 3.91
CA PRO A 240 14.44 -8.62 3.45
C PRO A 240 15.06 -9.55 2.41
N ILE A 241 14.87 -10.86 2.56
CA ILE A 241 15.48 -11.84 1.65
C ILE A 241 14.49 -12.92 1.22
N THR A 242 14.77 -13.50 0.06
CA THR A 242 14.03 -14.62 -0.53
C THR A 242 15.01 -15.65 -1.11
N ASP A 243 14.65 -16.93 -1.07
CA ASP A 243 15.41 -18.03 -1.69
C ASP A 243 14.96 -18.35 -3.13
N ARG A 244 14.09 -17.51 -3.69
CA ARG A 244 13.39 -17.71 -4.96
C ARG A 244 14.03 -16.97 -6.13
N HIS A 245 15.35 -16.83 -6.11
CA HIS A 245 16.09 -16.30 -7.25
C HIS A 245 15.84 -17.15 -8.52
N PRO A 246 15.59 -16.55 -9.70
CA PRO A 246 15.31 -17.26 -10.96
C PRO A 246 16.36 -18.30 -11.38
N ARG A 247 17.66 -17.98 -11.21
CA ARG A 247 18.80 -18.87 -11.52
C ARG A 247 19.53 -19.48 -10.33
N TRP A 248 19.50 -18.86 -9.16
CA TRP A 248 20.19 -19.34 -7.95
C TRP A 248 19.20 -19.85 -6.92
N THR A 249 18.34 -20.79 -7.32
CA THR A 249 17.34 -21.36 -6.42
C THR A 249 17.99 -21.91 -5.14
N GLY A 250 17.47 -21.52 -3.98
CA GLY A 250 18.01 -21.89 -2.67
C GLY A 250 19.11 -20.97 -2.15
N VAL A 251 19.57 -20.00 -2.95
CA VAL A 251 20.43 -18.90 -2.49
C VAL A 251 19.53 -17.76 -2.03
N TRP A 252 19.75 -17.30 -0.80
CA TRP A 252 19.03 -16.17 -0.22
C TRP A 252 19.57 -14.87 -0.81
N VAL A 253 18.69 -14.06 -1.40
CA VAL A 253 19.01 -12.79 -2.06
C VAL A 253 18.00 -11.72 -1.68
N THR A 254 18.37 -10.45 -1.86
CA THR A 254 17.47 -9.30 -1.75
C THR A 254 16.97 -8.93 -3.15
N PRO A 255 15.68 -8.59 -3.35
CA PRO A 255 15.14 -8.14 -4.64
C PRO A 255 15.45 -6.66 -4.92
N ASP A 256 16.73 -6.29 -4.79
CA ASP A 256 17.32 -5.03 -5.25
C ASP A 256 18.78 -5.33 -5.64
N SER A 257 19.16 -5.03 -6.88
CA SER A 257 20.50 -5.28 -7.42
C SER A 257 21.47 -4.13 -7.20
N GLU A 258 20.98 -2.95 -6.82
CA GLU A 258 21.79 -1.74 -6.75
C GLU A 258 22.34 -1.48 -5.34
N HIS A 259 21.65 -1.91 -4.29
CA HIS A 259 22.00 -1.55 -2.91
C HIS A 259 21.91 -2.73 -1.92
N GLY A 260 23.02 -3.40 -1.64
CA GLY A 260 23.05 -4.36 -0.53
C GLY A 260 24.43 -4.93 -0.18
N PRO A 261 24.76 -5.12 1.12
CA PRO A 261 25.97 -5.82 1.51
C PRO A 261 25.85 -7.32 1.21
N VAL A 262 26.87 -7.89 0.56
CA VAL A 262 26.97 -9.34 0.37
C VAL A 262 27.29 -10.00 1.72
N CYS A 263 26.35 -10.76 2.26
CA CYS A 263 26.48 -11.43 3.56
C CYS A 263 26.67 -12.97 3.43
N GLY A 264 26.28 -13.55 2.30
CA GLY A 264 26.40 -14.97 1.99
C GLY A 264 27.66 -15.31 1.18
N GLU A 265 27.89 -16.61 0.94
CA GLU A 265 29.00 -17.06 0.09
C GLU A 265 28.70 -16.82 -1.40
N PRO A 266 29.59 -16.16 -2.17
CA PRO A 266 29.37 -15.84 -3.60
C PRO A 266 29.25 -17.05 -4.54
N HIS A 267 29.47 -18.27 -4.04
CA HIS A 267 29.71 -19.47 -4.85
C HIS A 267 28.70 -20.60 -4.60
N ALA A 268 27.57 -20.32 -3.96
CA ALA A 268 26.51 -21.32 -3.79
C ALA A 268 26.01 -21.79 -5.17
N ALA A 269 26.15 -23.09 -5.44
CA ALA A 269 25.83 -23.67 -6.74
C ALA A 269 24.31 -23.72 -6.98
N PRO A 270 23.82 -23.48 -8.20
CA PRO A 270 22.39 -23.56 -8.52
C PRO A 270 21.81 -24.95 -8.21
N ALA A 271 20.73 -25.01 -7.43
CA ALA A 271 19.88 -26.20 -7.39
C ALA A 271 18.93 -26.21 -8.61
N ALA A 272 18.52 -27.40 -9.05
CA ALA A 272 17.67 -27.58 -10.23
C ALA A 272 16.33 -26.81 -10.10
N ALA A 273 15.92 -26.19 -11.20
CA ALA A 273 14.81 -25.24 -11.25
C ALA A 273 13.44 -25.88 -10.95
N GLU A 274 12.78 -25.39 -9.91
CA GLU A 274 11.31 -25.43 -9.78
C GLU A 274 10.70 -24.21 -10.49
N PRO A 275 9.42 -24.25 -10.90
CA PRO A 275 8.83 -23.20 -11.72
C PRO A 275 8.87 -21.81 -11.05
N LEU A 276 9.15 -20.82 -11.90
CA LEU A 276 9.22 -19.40 -11.59
C LEU A 276 7.90 -18.92 -10.96
N LEU A 277 8.00 -18.28 -9.80
CA LEU A 277 6.86 -17.63 -9.15
C LEU A 277 7.15 -16.13 -9.07
N GLY A 278 6.60 -15.35 -10.00
CA GLY A 278 6.78 -13.89 -10.11
C GLY A 278 7.72 -13.45 -11.24
N THR A 279 7.90 -12.13 -11.42
CA THR A 279 8.59 -11.54 -12.59
C THR A 279 10.02 -11.08 -12.33
N LEU A 280 10.60 -11.33 -11.13
CA LEU A 280 12.00 -11.00 -10.85
C LEU A 280 12.93 -11.54 -11.92
N THR A 281 13.79 -10.68 -12.44
CA THR A 281 14.87 -11.03 -13.36
C THR A 281 16.18 -11.13 -12.59
N ASP A 282 17.22 -11.69 -13.23
CA ASP A 282 18.56 -11.71 -12.64
C ASP A 282 19.10 -10.31 -12.32
N GLN A 283 18.65 -9.29 -13.05
CA GLN A 283 19.06 -7.90 -12.85
C GLN A 283 18.35 -7.23 -11.68
N ASP A 284 17.33 -7.89 -11.10
CA ASP A 284 16.54 -7.36 -9.98
C ASP A 284 16.99 -7.99 -8.65
N CYS A 285 18.01 -8.85 -8.66
CA CYS A 285 18.49 -9.56 -7.47
C CYS A 285 19.90 -9.09 -7.07
N GLY A 286 20.06 -8.76 -5.80
CA GLY A 286 21.34 -8.45 -5.17
C GLY A 286 22.20 -9.68 -4.89
N GLY A 287 23.29 -9.46 -4.15
CA GLY A 287 24.21 -10.53 -3.78
C GLY A 287 23.65 -11.49 -2.71
N PRO A 288 24.35 -12.61 -2.43
CA PRO A 288 23.93 -13.59 -1.43
C PRO A 288 23.82 -13.03 -0.01
N HIS A 289 22.87 -13.56 0.76
CA HIS A 289 22.60 -13.27 2.16
C HIS A 289 22.49 -14.55 3.01
N ARG A 290 22.29 -14.39 4.33
CA ARG A 290 22.10 -15.50 5.28
C ARG A 290 20.79 -15.33 6.03
N PRO A 291 19.85 -16.29 6.00
CA PRO A 291 18.61 -16.19 6.75
C PRO A 291 18.88 -16.18 8.25
N ALA A 292 18.11 -15.35 8.98
CA ALA A 292 18.06 -15.35 10.45
C ALA A 292 17.33 -16.57 11.03
#